data_AF-A0A9E2FVD8-F1
#
_entry.id   AF-A0A9E2FVD8-F1
#
_cell.length_a   1.000
_cell.length_b   1.000
_cell.length_c   1.000
_cell.angle_alpha   90.00
_cell.angle_beta   90.00
_cell.angle_gamma   90.00
#
_symmetry.space_group_name_H-M   'P 1'
#
loop_
_entity.id
_entity.type
_entity.pdbx_description
1 polymer ?
#
loop_
_entity_poly.entity_id
_entity_poly.type
_entity_poly.pdbx_seq_one_letter_code
_entity_poly.pdbx_strand_id
1 'polypeptide(L)'
;MTFTCSIDHDQGYMVAIASGQIGWEEVRAHLLAERLAGGLSYRELIDARTATPTWSSAQAREIISLLTNFGRRSVLGPTAVVVASEFGFGMIRMLEILLEEVCLVKPFHDYDAAEQWLRDLRETGS
;
A
#
# COMPACT_ATOMS: atom_id res chain seq x y z
N MET A 1 -7.92 9.21 13.90
CA MET A 1 -7.30 8.38 12.85
C MET A 1 -7.45 9.13 11.54
N THR A 2 -6.42 9.11 10.71
CA THR A 2 -6.45 9.79 9.40
C THR A 2 -5.70 8.93 8.40
N PHE A 3 -6.34 8.71 7.26
CA PHE A 3 -5.77 8.07 6.08
C PHE A 3 -6.18 8.95 4.90
N THR A 4 -5.24 9.71 4.38
CA THR A 4 -5.48 10.64 3.26
C THR A 4 -4.63 10.25 2.09
N CYS A 5 -5.18 10.29 0.87
CA CYS A 5 -4.47 9.96 -0.36
C CYS A 5 -4.55 11.14 -1.34
N SER A 6 -3.43 11.44 -1.99
CA SER A 6 -3.32 12.35 -3.12
C SER A 6 -2.90 11.57 -4.35
N ILE A 7 -3.53 11.86 -5.49
CA ILE A 7 -3.33 11.14 -6.75
C ILE A 7 -2.81 12.12 -7.82
N ASP A 8 -1.71 11.75 -8.45
CA ASP A 8 -1.16 12.42 -9.64
C ASP A 8 -1.37 11.49 -10.85
N HIS A 9 -2.39 11.81 -11.65
CA HIS A 9 -2.75 11.03 -12.84
C HIS A 9 -1.72 11.17 -13.96
N ASP A 10 -1.02 12.31 -14.06
CA ASP A 10 -0.04 12.57 -15.11
C ASP A 10 1.23 11.71 -14.88
N GLN A 11 1.59 11.51 -13.61
CA GLN A 11 2.75 10.70 -13.21
C GLN A 11 2.41 9.24 -12.88
N GLY A 12 1.13 8.87 -12.87
CA GLY A 12 0.66 7.56 -12.41
C GLY A 12 1.18 7.22 -11.02
N TYR A 13 1.05 8.17 -10.09
CA TYR A 13 1.66 8.12 -8.77
C TYR A 13 0.67 8.56 -7.68
N MET A 14 0.75 7.92 -6.52
CA MET A 14 -0.09 8.21 -5.36
C MET A 14 0.77 8.37 -4.11
N VAL A 15 0.39 9.30 -3.25
CA VAL A 15 0.95 9.46 -1.91
C VAL A 15 -0.16 9.39 -0.90
N ALA A 16 -0.05 8.46 0.03
CA ALA A 16 -0.94 8.36 1.17
C ALA A 16 -0.22 8.66 2.47
N ILE A 17 -0.92 9.29 3.41
CA ILE A 17 -0.44 9.53 4.76
C ILE A 17 -1.43 8.87 5.72
N ALA A 18 -0.92 7.96 6.54
CA ALA A 18 -1.66 7.23 7.55
C ALA A 18 -1.14 7.55 8.96
N SER A 19 -2.04 7.87 9.88
CA SER A 19 -1.69 8.19 11.27
C SER A 19 -2.75 7.75 12.28
N GLY A 20 -2.29 7.37 13.47
CA GLY A 20 -3.12 6.79 14.53
C GLY A 20 -3.41 5.31 14.29
N GLN A 21 -4.47 4.80 14.93
CA GLN A 21 -4.88 3.40 14.72
C GLN A 21 -5.47 3.22 13.33
N ILE A 22 -4.93 2.27 12.56
CA ILE A 22 -5.39 1.92 11.22
C ILE A 22 -5.92 0.49 11.26
N GLY A 23 -7.25 0.37 11.25
CA GLY A 23 -7.95 -0.90 11.22
C GLY A 23 -8.25 -1.36 9.80
N TRP A 24 -9.01 -2.46 9.72
CA TRP A 24 -9.49 -3.02 8.46
C TRP A 24 -10.37 -2.05 7.67
N GLU A 25 -11.22 -1.29 8.35
CA GLU A 25 -12.17 -0.40 7.70
C GLU A 25 -11.45 0.74 6.96
N GLU A 26 -10.40 1.31 7.56
CA GLU A 26 -9.56 2.33 6.93
C GLU A 26 -8.84 1.78 5.69
N VAL A 27 -8.23 0.60 5.80
CA VAL A 27 -7.55 -0.06 4.68
C VAL A 27 -8.53 -0.36 3.54
N ARG A 28 -9.71 -0.90 3.87
CA ARG A 28 -10.75 -1.20 2.88
C ARG A 28 -11.27 0.08 2.20
N ALA A 29 -11.51 1.13 2.98
CA ALA A 29 -11.98 2.41 2.46
C ALA A 29 -10.97 3.02 1.49
N HIS A 30 -9.69 2.99 1.86
CA HIS A 30 -8.58 3.45 1.01
C HIS A 30 -8.54 2.71 -0.33
N LEU A 31 -8.45 1.37 -0.30
CA LEU A 31 -8.40 0.54 -1.52
C LEU A 31 -9.61 0.72 -2.43
N LEU A 32 -10.80 0.95 -1.85
CA LEU A 32 -12.00 1.24 -2.64
C LEU A 32 -11.98 2.65 -3.24
N ALA A 33 -11.46 3.64 -2.51
CA ALA A 33 -11.30 4.99 -3.01
C ALA A 33 -10.32 5.03 -4.20
N GLU A 34 -9.18 4.35 -4.11
CA GLU A 34 -8.22 4.22 -5.21
C GLU A 34 -8.84 3.56 -6.43
N ARG A 35 -9.63 2.49 -6.22
CA ARG A 35 -10.36 1.83 -7.30
C ARG A 35 -11.33 2.77 -7.99
N LEU A 36 -12.10 3.55 -7.22
CA LEU A 36 -13.06 4.50 -7.76
C LEU A 36 -12.38 5.66 -8.51
N ALA A 37 -11.19 6.06 -8.04
CA ALA A 37 -10.38 7.09 -8.67
C ALA A 37 -9.55 6.58 -9.87
N GLY A 38 -9.56 5.27 -10.16
CA GLY A 38 -8.74 4.68 -11.21
C GLY A 38 -7.24 4.61 -10.89
N GLY A 39 -6.88 4.74 -9.62
CA GLY A 39 -5.49 4.79 -9.14
C GLY A 39 -4.86 3.43 -8.84
N LEU A 40 -5.61 2.31 -8.86
CA LEU A 40 -5.10 0.99 -8.47
C LEU A 40 -3.84 0.53 -9.22
N SER A 41 -3.65 0.98 -10.46
CA SER A 41 -2.47 0.63 -11.28
C SER A 41 -1.27 1.56 -11.03
N TYR A 42 -1.44 2.61 -10.23
CA TYR A 42 -0.41 3.62 -9.98
C TYR A 42 0.57 3.15 -8.91
N ARG A 43 1.78 3.67 -9.00
CA ARG A 43 2.79 3.48 -7.96
C ARG A 43 2.34 4.27 -6.74
N GLU A 44 2.41 3.67 -5.56
CA GLU A 44 1.91 4.28 -4.33
C GLU A 44 3.00 4.33 -3.26
N LEU A 45 3.15 5.47 -2.59
CA LEU A 45 3.93 5.60 -1.37
C LEU A 45 3.00 5.91 -0.20
N ILE A 46 2.96 5.03 0.79
CA ILE A 46 2.20 5.22 2.02
C ILE A 46 3.15 5.59 3.16
N ASP A 47 3.07 6.81 3.67
CA ASP A 47 3.72 7.20 4.93
C ASP A 47 2.83 6.82 6.11
N ALA A 48 3.18 5.70 6.75
CA ALA A 48 2.50 5.15 7.91
C ALA A 48 3.37 5.21 9.18
N ARG A 49 4.39 6.09 9.23
CA ARG A 49 5.32 6.19 10.38
C ARG A 49 4.63 6.55 11.69
N THR A 50 3.51 7.27 11.63
CA THR A 50 2.71 7.64 12.80
C THR A 50 1.46 6.77 12.95
N ALA A 51 1.34 5.71 12.15
CA ALA A 51 0.25 4.76 12.21
C ALA A 51 0.59 3.55 13.09
N THR A 52 -0.44 2.94 13.65
CA THR A 52 -0.38 1.63 14.29
C THR A 52 -1.45 0.74 13.66
N PRO A 53 -1.06 -0.32 12.92
CA PRO A 53 -2.04 -1.26 12.39
C PRO A 53 -2.72 -2.00 13.55
N THR A 54 -4.05 -2.09 13.52
CA THR A 54 -4.85 -2.74 14.58
C THR A 54 -5.68 -3.92 14.06
N TRP A 55 -5.50 -4.30 12.80
CA TRP A 55 -6.22 -5.41 12.18
C TRP A 55 -5.64 -6.78 12.59
N SER A 56 -6.56 -7.73 12.77
CA SER A 56 -6.27 -9.12 13.10
C SER A 56 -5.76 -9.93 11.91
N SER A 57 -5.27 -11.14 12.15
CA SER A 57 -4.90 -12.08 11.08
C SER A 57 -6.10 -12.50 10.19
N ALA A 58 -7.32 -12.50 10.72
CA ALA A 58 -8.52 -12.72 9.93
C ALA A 58 -8.73 -11.56 8.95
N GLN A 59 -8.62 -10.32 9.43
CA GLN A 59 -8.70 -9.13 8.59
C GLN A 59 -7.54 -9.02 7.59
N ALA A 60 -6.35 -9.51 7.93
CA ALA A 60 -5.25 -9.62 6.97
C ALA A 60 -5.63 -10.47 5.74
N ARG A 61 -6.33 -11.60 5.97
CA ARG A 61 -6.85 -12.44 4.88
C ARG A 61 -7.92 -11.74 4.05
N GLU A 62 -8.73 -10.88 4.67
CA GLU A 62 -9.68 -10.03 3.96
C GLU A 62 -8.97 -9.01 3.05
N ILE A 63 -7.88 -8.38 3.53
CA ILE A 63 -7.04 -7.50 2.71
C ILE A 63 -6.49 -8.26 1.49
N ILE A 64 -5.93 -9.45 1.71
CA ILE A 64 -5.37 -10.28 0.65
C ILE A 64 -6.43 -10.70 -0.36
N SER A 65 -7.60 -11.12 0.12
CA SER A 65 -8.75 -11.49 -0.72
C SER A 65 -9.19 -10.30 -1.58
N LEU A 66 -9.27 -9.10 -0.99
CA LEU A 66 -9.68 -7.88 -1.69
C LEU A 66 -8.68 -7.51 -2.80
N LEU A 67 -7.39 -7.49 -2.48
CA LEU A 67 -6.32 -7.18 -3.44
C LEU A 67 -6.25 -8.24 -4.55
N THR A 68 -6.34 -9.52 -4.22
CA THR A 68 -6.42 -10.62 -5.21
C THR A 68 -7.60 -10.41 -6.16
N ASN A 69 -8.77 -10.03 -5.64
CA ASN A 69 -9.94 -9.77 -6.46
C ASN A 69 -9.78 -8.55 -7.38
N PHE A 70 -9.04 -7.53 -6.95
CA PHE A 70 -8.70 -6.40 -7.80
C PHE A 70 -7.66 -6.77 -8.86
N GLY A 71 -6.60 -7.50 -8.48
CA GLY A 71 -5.54 -7.99 -9.37
C GLY A 71 -6.06 -8.89 -10.51
N ARG A 72 -7.14 -9.65 -10.26
CA ARG A 72 -7.83 -10.43 -11.31
C ARG A 72 -8.53 -9.57 -12.38
N ARG A 73 -8.81 -8.31 -12.09
CA ARG A 73 -9.59 -7.39 -12.95
C ARG A 73 -8.72 -6.30 -13.57
N SER A 74 -7.61 -5.95 -12.94
CA SER A 74 -6.70 -4.89 -13.37
C SER A 74 -5.31 -5.12 -12.79
N VAL A 75 -4.29 -4.62 -13.47
CA VAL A 75 -2.92 -4.56 -12.91
C VAL A 75 -2.93 -3.66 -11.69
N LEU A 76 -2.32 -4.14 -10.60
CA LEU A 76 -2.08 -3.36 -9.40
C LEU A 76 -0.67 -2.78 -9.47
N GLY A 77 -0.53 -1.49 -9.16
CA GLY A 77 0.75 -0.82 -9.11
C GLY A 77 1.57 -1.24 -7.88
N PRO A 78 2.88 -0.97 -7.88
CA PRO A 78 3.72 -1.24 -6.73
C PRO A 78 3.43 -0.25 -5.60
N THR A 79 3.33 -0.76 -4.37
CA THR A 79 3.08 0.03 -3.16
C THR A 79 4.26 -0.07 -2.20
N ALA A 80 4.85 1.06 -1.84
CA ALA A 80 5.84 1.17 -0.78
C ALA A 80 5.16 1.66 0.50
N VAL A 81 5.38 0.99 1.64
CA VAL A 81 4.79 1.38 2.92
C VAL A 81 5.90 1.71 3.92
N VAL A 82 5.98 2.97 4.34
CA VAL A 82 6.96 3.46 5.31
C VAL A 82 6.37 3.33 6.71
N VAL A 83 7.04 2.59 7.59
CA VAL A 83 6.57 2.28 8.95
C VAL A 83 7.68 2.49 9.97
N ALA A 84 7.34 3.06 11.13
CA ALA A 84 8.31 3.32 12.18
C ALA A 84 8.52 2.14 13.14
N SER A 85 7.56 1.21 13.22
CA SER A 85 7.60 0.10 14.19
C SER A 85 7.93 -1.23 13.52
N GLU A 86 8.70 -2.07 14.22
CA GLU A 86 8.97 -3.46 13.82
C GLU A 86 7.69 -4.29 13.65
N PHE A 87 6.68 -4.02 14.49
CA PHE A 87 5.39 -4.66 14.38
C PHE A 87 4.71 -4.32 13.05
N GLY A 88 4.65 -3.03 12.70
CA GLY A 88 4.11 -2.59 11.41
C GLY A 88 4.91 -3.15 10.24
N PHE A 89 6.25 -3.15 10.35
CA PHE A 89 7.14 -3.73 9.33
C PHE A 89 6.83 -5.21 9.11
N GLY A 90 6.73 -6.00 10.18
CA GLY A 90 6.40 -7.42 10.10
C GLY A 90 5.03 -7.69 9.48
N MET A 91 4.03 -6.85 9.77
CA MET A 91 2.69 -6.99 9.19
C MET A 91 2.67 -6.72 7.68
N ILE A 92 3.36 -5.67 7.22
CA ILE A 92 3.46 -5.39 5.78
C ILE A 92 4.35 -6.43 5.09
N ARG A 93 5.43 -6.90 5.72
CA ARG A 93 6.27 -7.98 5.18
C ARG A 93 5.48 -9.28 5.00
N MET A 94 4.55 -9.57 5.91
CA MET A 94 3.62 -10.69 5.75
C MET A 94 2.72 -10.50 4.53
N LEU A 95 2.18 -9.29 4.30
CA LEU A 95 1.39 -9.01 3.10
C LEU A 95 2.21 -9.14 1.82
N GLU A 96 3.45 -8.62 1.80
CA GLU A 96 4.39 -8.77 0.68
C GLU A 96 4.55 -10.23 0.26
N ILE A 97 4.80 -11.12 1.21
CA ILE A 97 4.97 -12.56 0.94
C ILE A 97 3.67 -13.17 0.41
N LEU A 98 2.53 -12.83 1.00
CA LEU A 98 1.24 -13.44 0.65
C LEU A 98 0.64 -12.89 -0.66
N LEU A 99 1.16 -11.77 -1.16
CA LEU A 99 0.71 -11.09 -2.37
C LEU A 99 1.70 -11.17 -3.53
N GLU A 100 2.79 -11.95 -3.41
CA GLU A 100 3.89 -11.95 -4.39
C GLU A 100 3.46 -12.23 -5.84
N GLU A 101 2.42 -13.04 -6.04
CA GLU A 101 1.85 -13.36 -7.36
C GLU A 101 0.76 -12.37 -7.82
N VAL A 102 0.37 -11.43 -6.96
CA VAL A 102 -0.75 -10.51 -7.17
C VAL A 102 -0.26 -9.08 -7.42
N CYS A 103 0.62 -8.57 -6.57
CA CYS A 103 1.15 -7.21 -6.66
C CYS A 103 2.44 -7.05 -5.87
N LEU A 104 3.15 -5.95 -6.13
CA LEU A 104 4.36 -5.61 -5.37
C LEU A 104 3.98 -4.69 -4.21
N VAL A 105 4.06 -5.20 -2.99
CA VAL A 105 3.93 -4.39 -1.76
C VAL A 105 5.20 -4.57 -0.96
N LYS A 106 5.83 -3.49 -0.47
CA LYS A 106 7.10 -3.60 0.25
C LYS A 106 7.19 -2.65 1.45
N PRO A 107 7.60 -3.13 2.64
CA PRO A 107 7.82 -2.29 3.79
C PRO A 107 9.19 -1.61 3.77
N PHE A 108 9.23 -0.40 4.34
CA PHE A 108 10.44 0.38 4.54
C PHE A 108 10.40 1.08 5.91
N HIS A 109 11.58 1.30 6.51
CA HIS A 109 11.71 2.19 7.67
C HIS A 109 12.05 3.62 7.27
N ASP A 110 12.67 3.79 6.10
CA ASP A 110 13.15 5.05 5.60
C ASP A 110 12.31 5.51 4.40
N TYR A 111 11.94 6.78 4.42
CA TYR A 111 11.08 7.36 3.38
C TYR A 111 11.83 7.48 2.05
N ASP A 112 13.09 7.93 2.08
CA ASP A 112 13.88 8.16 0.88
C ASP A 112 14.17 6.84 0.16
N ALA A 113 14.44 5.76 0.91
CA ALA A 113 14.59 4.42 0.36
C ALA A 113 13.30 3.89 -0.30
N ALA A 114 12.14 4.15 0.29
CA ALA A 114 10.85 3.77 -0.27
C ALA A 114 10.56 4.53 -1.58
N GLU A 115 10.83 5.83 -1.58
CA GLU A 115 10.68 6.66 -2.77
C GLU A 115 11.63 6.22 -3.89
N GLN A 116 12.91 5.97 -3.56
CA GLN A 116 13.90 5.52 -4.53
C GLN A 116 13.49 4.18 -5.16
N TRP A 117 13.01 3.22 -4.36
CA TRP A 117 12.53 1.94 -4.89
C TRP A 117 11.40 2.09 -5.92
N LEU A 118 10.45 3.00 -5.67
CA LEU A 118 9.37 3.29 -6.63
C LEU A 118 9.88 4.00 -7.90
N ARG A 119 10.95 4.81 -7.79
CA ARG A 119 11.60 5.44 -8.94
C ARG A 119 12.31 4.40 -9.81
N ASP A 120 13.10 3.51 -9.20
CA ASP A 120 13.84 2.46 -9.91
C ASP A 120 12.91 1.52 -10.70
N LEU A 121 11.75 1.18 -10.13
CA LEU A 121 10.74 0.36 -10.80
C LEU A 121 10.16 1.03 -12.04
N ARG A 122 10.05 2.36 -12.08
CA ARG A 122 9.60 3.09 -13.27
C ARG A 122 10.62 2.99 -14.40
N GLU A 123 11.90 3.05 -14.07
CA GLU A 123 12.99 3.00 -15.04
C GLU A 123 13.18 1.60 -15.63
N THR A 124 12.88 0.56 -14.86
CA THR A 124 13.00 -0.84 -15.30
C THR A 124 11.81 -1.31 -16.16
N GLY A 125 10.68 -0.59 -16.11
CA GLY A 125 9.46 -0.91 -16.86
C GLY A 125 9.28 -0.17 -18.19
N SER A 126 10.30 0.55 -18.67
CA SER A 126 10.32 1.26 -19.96
C SER A 126 11.01 0.47 -21.07
#